data_AF-X0REN9-F1
#
_entry.id   AF-X0REN9-F1
#
_cell.length_a   1.000
_cell.length_b   1.000
_cell.length_c   1.000
_cell.angle_alpha   90.00
_cell.angle_beta   90.00
_cell.angle_gamma   90.00
#
_symmetry.space_group_name_H-M   'P 1'
#
loop_
_entity.id
_entity.type
_entity.pdbx_description
1 polymer ?
#
loop_
_entity_poly.entity_id
_entity_poly.type
_entity_poly.pdbx_seq_one_letter_code
_entity_poly.pdbx_strand_id
1 'polypeptide(L)' 'MNKGDLVKEVAKVVSTKKEAQVAVDCVFSTITKSLKKKDTVTIIGFGTFKVAQRKARKGRNPGTGEEIKIKAKKV' A
#
# COMPACT_ATOMS: atom_id res chain seq x y z
N MET A 1 4.19 4.48 13.97
CA MET A 1 3.26 3.33 14.04
C MET A 1 3.61 2.35 12.93
N ASN A 2 4.13 1.18 13.29
CA ASN A 2 4.38 0.08 12.36
C ASN A 2 3.23 -0.94 12.41
N LYS A 3 3.33 -2.01 11.61
CA LYS A 3 2.30 -3.08 11.58
C LYS A 3 2.07 -3.71 12.95
N GLY A 4 3.12 -3.92 13.74
CA GLY A 4 3.01 -4.48 15.09
C GLY A 4 2.30 -3.55 16.06
N ASP A 5 2.51 -2.25 15.95
CA ASP A 5 1.78 -1.25 16.73
C ASP A 5 0.29 -1.23 16.36
N LEU A 6 -0.03 -1.32 15.07
CA LEU A 6 -1.41 -1.41 14.60
C LEU A 6 -2.12 -2.65 15.16
N VAL A 7 -1.44 -3.81 15.17
CA VAL A 7 -2.00 -5.05 15.73
C VAL A 7 -2.25 -4.93 17.23
N LYS A 8 -1.38 -4.24 17.99
CA LYS A 8 -1.60 -3.98 19.42
C LYS A 8 -2.85 -3.12 19.64
N GLU A 9 -3.07 -2.09 18.84
CA GLU A 9 -4.26 -1.24 18.94
C GLU A 9 -5.53 -2.02 18.57
N VAL A 10 -5.50 -2.82 17.51
CA VAL A 10 -6.63 -3.68 17.12
C VAL A 10 -6.93 -4.71 18.21
N ALA A 11 -5.90 -5.27 18.85
CA ALA A 11 -6.03 -6.22 19.95
C ALA A 11 -6.69 -5.65 21.21
N LYS A 12 -6.82 -4.32 21.35
CA LYS A 12 -7.61 -3.72 22.44
C LYS A 12 -9.11 -3.83 22.19
N VAL A 13 -9.52 -4.02 20.94
CA VAL A 13 -10.92 -4.07 20.50
C VAL A 13 -11.38 -5.51 20.25
N VAL A 14 -10.47 -6.38 19.80
CA VAL A 14 -10.76 -7.81 19.59
C VAL A 14 -10.28 -8.67 20.76
N SER A 15 -10.78 -9.90 20.81
CA SER A 15 -10.57 -10.83 21.92
C SER A 15 -9.11 -11.26 22.09
N THR A 16 -8.41 -11.63 21.01
CA THR A 16 -7.02 -12.10 21.12
C THR A 16 -6.05 -11.37 20.19
N LYS A 17 -4.78 -11.27 20.61
CA LYS A 17 -3.70 -10.74 19.75
C LYS A 17 -3.54 -11.53 18.45
N LYS A 18 -3.83 -12.84 18.48
CA LYS A 18 -3.79 -13.70 17.29
C LYS A 18 -4.88 -13.31 16.30
N GLU A 19 -6.11 -13.08 16.77
CA GLU A 19 -7.21 -12.59 15.94
C GLU A 19 -6.92 -11.20 15.38
N ALA A 20 -6.35 -10.29 16.19
CA ALA A 20 -5.95 -8.96 15.73
C ALA A 20 -4.92 -9.03 14.60
N GLN A 21 -3.92 -9.90 14.74
CA GLN A 21 -2.91 -10.13 13.70
C GLN A 21 -3.55 -10.63 12.40
N VAL A 22 -4.41 -11.65 12.50
CA VAL A 22 -5.12 -12.24 11.36
C VAL A 22 -6.00 -11.21 10.66
N ALA A 23 -6.72 -10.39 11.42
CA ALA A 23 -7.59 -9.34 10.88
C ALA A 23 -6.79 -8.28 10.10
N VAL A 24 -5.71 -7.77 10.69
CA VAL A 24 -4.82 -6.79 10.04
C VAL A 24 -4.20 -7.38 8.76
N ASP A 25 -3.74 -8.63 8.82
CA ASP A 25 -3.17 -9.32 7.66
C ASP A 25 -4.19 -9.52 6.53
N CYS A 26 -5.42 -9.88 6.89
CA CYS A 26 -6.52 -10.05 5.95
C CYS A 26 -6.83 -8.75 5.20
N VAL A 27 -6.88 -7.61 5.90
CA VAL A 27 -7.14 -6.30 5.29
C VAL A 27 -6.06 -5.96 4.26
N PHE A 28 -4.78 -6.02 4.64
CA PHE A 28 -3.69 -5.71 3.72
C PHE A 28 -3.62 -6.68 2.53
N SER A 29 -3.86 -7.97 2.78
CA SER A 29 -3.92 -9.00 1.73
C SER A 29 -5.05 -8.73 0.73
N THR A 30 -6.23 -8.36 1.22
CA THR A 30 -7.40 -8.05 0.39
C THR A 30 -7.18 -6.82 -0.45
N ILE A 31 -6.66 -5.73 0.15
CA ILE A 31 -6.29 -4.51 -0.59
C ILE A 31 -5.28 -4.85 -1.68
N THR A 32 -4.24 -5.62 -1.36
CA THR A 32 -3.20 -6.00 -2.33
C THR A 32 -3.78 -6.85 -3.48
N LYS A 33 -4.68 -7.78 -3.18
CA LYS A 33 -5.36 -8.61 -4.20
C LYS A 33 -6.23 -7.77 -5.13
N SER A 34 -7.00 -6.83 -4.60
CA SER A 34 -7.82 -5.91 -5.40
C SER A 34 -6.95 -5.00 -6.28
N LEU A 35 -5.87 -4.43 -5.73
CA LEU A 35 -4.94 -3.60 -6.50
C LEU A 35 -4.25 -4.40 -7.62
N LYS A 36 -3.91 -5.67 -7.40
CA LYS A 36 -3.37 -6.54 -8.47
C LYS A 36 -4.34 -6.69 -9.65
N LYS A 37 -5.64 -6.71 -9.39
CA LYS A 37 -6.70 -6.74 -10.41
C LYS A 37 -6.93 -5.38 -11.08
N LYS A 38 -6.24 -4.33 -10.61
CA LYS A 38 -6.43 -2.91 -10.97
C LYS A 38 -7.76 -2.34 -10.47
N ASP A 39 -8.38 -2.99 -9.49
CA ASP A 39 -9.58 -2.47 -8.85
C ASP A 39 -9.22 -1.33 -7.89
N THR A 40 -10.15 -0.40 -7.74
CA THR A 40 -10.03 0.70 -6.78
C THR A 40 -10.67 0.26 -5.46
N VAL A 41 -9.95 0.42 -4.36
CA VAL A 41 -10.45 0.13 -3.01
C VAL A 41 -10.68 1.45 -2.29
N THR A 42 -11.93 1.78 -2.02
CA THR A 42 -12.32 2.98 -1.28
C THR A 42 -12.73 2.60 0.13
N ILE A 43 -12.06 3.16 1.14
CA ILE A 43 -12.41 3.02 2.55
C ILE A 43 -12.87 4.41 3.01
N ILE A 44 -14.18 4.57 3.17
CA ILE A 44 -14.79 5.85 3.57
C ILE A 44 -14.21 6.29 4.92
N GLY A 45 -13.80 7.56 5.01
CA GLY A 45 -13.17 8.12 6.22
C GLY A 45 -11.68 7.82 6.38
N PHE A 46 -11.08 7.01 5.51
CA PHE A 46 -9.63 6.73 5.53
C PHE A 46 -8.94 7.12 4.22
N GLY A 47 -9.42 6.61 3.09
CA GLY A 47 -8.84 6.94 1.80
C GLY A 47 -9.19 5.97 0.67
N THR A 48 -8.64 6.27 -0.50
CA THR A 48 -8.82 5.46 -1.72
C THR A 48 -7.48 4.93 -2.20
N PHE A 49 -7.39 3.61 -2.37
CA PHE A 49 -6.24 2.91 -2.93
C PHE A 49 -6.54 2.54 -4.39
N LYS A 50 -5.69 2.99 -5.30
CA LYS A 50 -5.80 2.66 -6.72
C LYS A 50 -4.41 2.48 -7.33
N VAL A 51 -4.31 1.62 -8.34
CA VAL A 51 -3.10 1.52 -9.15
C VAL A 51 -3.07 2.65 -10.16
N ALA A 52 -2.08 3.54 -10.05
CA ALA A 52 -1.86 4.61 -11.01
C ALA A 52 -0.83 4.20 -12.06
N GLN A 53 -1.09 4.51 -13.33
CA GLN A 53 -0.11 4.32 -14.39
C GLN A 53 0.74 5.59 -14.52
N ARG A 54 2.05 5.47 -14.25
CA ARG A 54 3.01 6.54 -14.54
C ARG A 54 3.63 6.29 -15.90
N LYS A 55 3.42 7.25 -16.82
CA LYS A 55 4.04 7.24 -18.16
C LYS A 55 5.56 7.34 -18.04
N ALA A 56 6.24 6.86 -19.08
CA ALA A 56 7.69 7.00 -19.17
C ALA A 56 8.05 8.50 -19.21
N ARG A 57 9.09 8.88 -18.48
CA ARG A 57 9.54 10.27 -18.41
C ARG A 57 11.06 10.32 -18.28
N LYS A 58 11.63 11.46 -18.62
CA LYS A 58 13.03 11.74 -18.31
C LYS A 58 13.14 12.10 -16.82
N GLY A 59 14.05 11.44 -16.13
CA GLY A 59 14.48 11.78 -14.78
C GLY A 59 15.95 12.19 -14.81
N ARG A 60 16.48 12.53 -13.65
CA ARG A 60 17.88 12.90 -13.48
C ARG A 60 18.49 12.06 -12.38
N ASN A 61 19.70 11.54 -12.58
CA ASN A 61 20.40 10.83 -11.54
C ASN A 61 20.75 11.83 -10.42
N PRO A 62 20.31 11.63 -9.16
CA PRO A 62 20.60 12.56 -8.06
C PRO A 62 22.10 12.71 -7.76
N GLY A 63 22.92 11.69 -8.04
CA GLY A 63 24.36 11.72 -7.78
C GLY A 63 25.19 12.33 -8.91
N THR A 64 24.87 12.02 -10.18
CA THR A 64 25.68 12.45 -11.35
C THR A 64 25.03 13.59 -12.14
N GLY A 65 23.74 13.86 -11.95
CA GLY A 65 23.02 14.86 -12.73
C GLY A 65 22.73 14.47 -14.18
N GLU A 66 23.06 13.26 -14.61
CA GLU A 66 22.79 12.80 -15.98
C GLU A 66 21.30 12.50 -16.20
N GLU A 67 20.82 12.72 -17.43
CA GLU A 67 19.46 12.35 -17.81
C GLU A 67 19.30 10.83 -17.85
N ILE A 68 18.32 10.31 -17.13
CA ILE A 68 17.95 8.89 -17.13
C ILE A 68 16.52 8.70 -17.65
N LYS A 69 16.31 7.70 -18.51
CA LYS A 69 14.97 7.36 -18.99
C LYS A 69 14.25 6.49 -17.96
N ILE A 70 13.24 7.04 -17.29
CA ILE A 70 12.38 6.30 -16.37
C ILE A 70 11.29 5.62 -17.20
N LYS A 71 11.34 4.29 -17.27
CA LYS A 71 10.31 3.47 -17.95
C LYS A 71 8.93 3.68 -17.31
N ALA A 72 7.88 3.50 -18.10
CA ALA A 72 6.52 3.52 -17.59
C ALA A 72 6.35 2.42 -16.53
N LYS A 73 5.68 2.74 -15.43
CA LYS A 73 5.42 1.76 -14.36
C LYS A 73 4.06 2.00 -13.71
N LYS A 74 3.48 0.93 -13.20
CA LYS A 74 2.32 0.98 -12.31
C LYS A 74 2.82 1.25 -10.89
N VAL A 75 2.14 2.13 -10.17
CA VAL A 75 2.41 2.46 -8.77
C VAL A 75 1.13 2.41 -7.95
#